data_AF-A0A9P4X8J1-F1
#
_entry.id   AF-A0A9P4X8J1-F1
#
_cell.length_a   1.000
_cell.length_b   1.000
_cell.length_c   1.000
_cell.angle_alpha   90.00
_cell.angle_beta   90.00
_cell.angle_gamma   90.00
#
_symmetry.space_group_name_H-M   'P 1'
#
loop_
_entity.id
_entity.type
_entity.pdbx_description
1 polymer ?
#
loop_
_entity_poly.entity_id
_entity_poly.type
_entity_poly.pdbx_seq_one_letter_code
_entity_poly.pdbx_strand_id
1 'polypeptide(L)'
;MRFLHRPPFTLGILTTSWVWPTAASSLSPLPVNLGVVLFPPTVAGIDTESCVWSRDGSIAYIRADGSGYTCLTCQLDHQDGIGYLNALPDQKTVFFATTTQSNASGVEVPGANVEPQLLYCSPSVLDCQEANIYPIEIPQLNNNSDVVELREPRISPDGNHFLVSIVRKDGFLMLLGDLIQTVNGDRPVAYTVQNMRVLNPSKHTPPQTSADWANRMAWYEGKAFFKGNTVLYASTRAQGFNFDDWSLDLSTGQSTRITKCLEWDEDIALDPSGKYYLFGSARQFHNQLRPLSAMDLPPFLDYTLTGLSGDSVLGAPLGRLHLLEKWLLPADEYDNDNCDAGQMLNNKSGGWTAGAAKFPWHPNGTMATWGERGPGNSTRLVVARFPTLPAIDPPYCENPEQDSLCQTATPTWAPLLEDYHLLQDSVYIIESAAAGGGRALLTTSGVHGLLNEVTYDNFTTESGVIIKGQETQTIDITSRSVKASVNVRLSGSSNGEGSYSISAKKQSTSSSPAICGIANSTVGGTIRITHQGEWNPACGFVMPGACPNGADADATPRGQGGNVALPWACE
;
A
#
# COMPACT_ATOMS: atom_id res chain seq x y z
N MET A 1 45.60 66.10 -21.05
CA MET A 1 46.50 64.98 -21.45
C MET A 1 46.42 63.89 -20.39
N ARG A 2 46.42 62.62 -20.83
CA ARG A 2 46.19 61.36 -20.09
C ARG A 2 44.73 61.06 -19.74
N PHE A 3 43.97 60.61 -20.74
CA PHE A 3 42.82 59.74 -20.54
C PHE A 3 43.34 58.30 -20.35
N LEU A 4 42.98 57.68 -19.23
CA LEU A 4 43.26 56.28 -18.91
C LEU A 4 42.42 55.36 -19.81
N HIS A 5 43.08 54.51 -20.59
CA HIS A 5 42.49 53.35 -21.25
C HIS A 5 42.09 52.31 -20.21
N ARG A 6 40.79 51.93 -20.18
CA ARG A 6 40.33 50.69 -19.55
C ARG A 6 40.48 49.54 -20.56
N PRO A 7 40.97 48.36 -20.17
CA PRO A 7 40.96 47.18 -21.04
C PRO A 7 39.54 46.58 -21.11
N PRO A 8 39.23 45.78 -22.15
CA PRO A 8 37.94 45.12 -22.26
C PRO A 8 37.82 43.99 -21.23
N PHE A 9 36.63 43.90 -20.62
CA PHE A 9 36.22 42.77 -19.78
C PHE A 9 36.12 41.51 -20.65
N THR A 10 36.99 40.54 -20.40
CA THR A 10 36.81 39.16 -20.88
C THR A 10 35.82 38.47 -19.94
N LEU A 11 34.64 38.12 -20.47
CA LEU A 11 33.64 37.31 -19.77
C LEU A 11 34.17 35.86 -19.70
N GLY A 12 34.77 35.48 -18.58
CA GLY A 12 35.13 34.10 -18.31
C GLY A 12 33.86 33.29 -18.06
N ILE A 13 33.44 32.50 -19.05
CA ILE A 13 32.40 31.48 -18.88
C ILE A 13 33.00 30.38 -18.01
N LEU A 14 32.70 30.40 -16.70
CA LEU A 14 32.89 29.25 -15.82
C LEU A 14 31.84 28.21 -16.21
N THR A 15 32.23 27.27 -17.08
CA THR A 15 31.48 26.03 -17.27
C THR A 15 31.69 25.18 -16.02
N THR A 16 30.81 25.32 -15.03
CA THR A 16 30.65 24.31 -13.98
C THR A 16 30.01 23.10 -14.65
N SER A 17 30.85 22.15 -15.06
CA SER A 17 30.41 20.81 -15.40
C SER A 17 29.79 20.20 -14.13
N TRP A 18 28.47 20.26 -14.03
CA TRP A 18 27.70 19.42 -13.14
C TRP A 18 27.92 17.98 -13.60
N VAL A 19 28.85 17.30 -12.94
CA VAL A 19 28.98 15.85 -13.04
C VAL A 19 27.71 15.31 -12.41
N TRP A 20 26.81 14.79 -13.24
CA TRP A 20 25.71 13.97 -12.79
C TRP A 20 26.30 12.83 -11.95
N PRO A 21 25.78 12.54 -10.75
CA PRO A 21 26.22 11.36 -10.02
C PRO A 21 25.96 10.15 -10.90
N THR A 22 27.03 9.55 -11.38
CA THR A 22 27.03 8.22 -11.99
C THR A 22 26.36 7.26 -11.02
N ALA A 23 25.41 6.48 -11.55
CA ALA A 23 24.73 5.33 -10.94
C ALA A 23 25.02 5.08 -9.46
N ALA A 24 23.98 5.18 -8.63
CA ALA A 24 23.98 4.68 -7.26
C ALA A 24 24.78 3.38 -7.22
N SER A 25 25.87 3.39 -6.43
CA SER A 25 26.65 2.19 -6.20
C SER A 25 25.67 1.16 -5.64
N SER A 26 25.29 0.16 -6.44
CA SER A 26 24.51 -0.96 -5.93
C SER A 26 25.33 -1.55 -4.79
N LEU A 27 24.90 -1.36 -3.55
CA LEU A 27 25.47 -2.10 -2.44
C LEU A 27 25.44 -3.58 -2.84
N SER A 28 26.49 -4.32 -2.49
CA SER A 28 26.49 -5.76 -2.75
C SER A 28 25.25 -6.35 -2.07
N PRO A 29 24.49 -7.24 -2.76
CA PRO A 29 23.29 -7.83 -2.19
C PRO A 29 23.56 -8.37 -0.79
N LEU A 30 22.65 -8.10 0.14
CA LEU A 30 22.74 -8.64 1.49
C LEU A 30 22.63 -10.17 1.37
N PRO A 31 23.57 -10.96 1.94
CA PRO A 31 23.43 -12.40 1.96
C PRO A 31 22.15 -12.81 2.69
N VAL A 32 21.33 -13.67 2.06
CA VAL A 32 20.07 -14.17 2.62
C VAL A 32 20.02 -15.69 2.51
N ASN A 33 19.72 -16.36 3.63
CA ASN A 33 19.42 -17.78 3.65
C ASN A 33 17.90 -17.95 3.72
N LEU A 34 17.29 -18.50 2.67
CA LEU A 34 15.86 -18.75 2.60
C LEU A 34 15.53 -20.17 3.06
N GLY A 35 14.66 -20.28 4.05
CA GLY A 35 14.02 -21.52 4.49
C GLY A 35 12.53 -21.52 4.15
N VAL A 36 11.95 -22.72 4.06
CA VAL A 36 10.52 -22.90 3.80
C VAL A 36 9.94 -23.88 4.80
N VAL A 37 8.82 -23.49 5.44
CA VAL A 37 8.01 -24.35 6.31
C VAL A 37 6.63 -24.47 5.68
N LEU A 38 6.07 -25.69 5.62
CA LEU A 38 4.70 -25.87 5.13
C LEU A 38 3.73 -25.26 6.16
N PHE A 39 2.63 -24.63 5.71
CA PHE A 39 1.71 -23.75 6.49
C PHE A 39 2.38 -22.39 6.83
N PRO A 40 1.93 -21.14 6.50
CA PRO A 40 0.56 -20.53 6.46
C PRO A 40 0.25 -19.47 5.36
N PRO A 41 -0.99 -18.91 5.34
CA PRO A 41 -1.41 -17.72 4.58
C PRO A 41 -1.12 -16.33 5.21
N THR A 42 -0.95 -16.19 6.53
CA THR A 42 -0.59 -14.91 7.23
C THR A 42 0.29 -15.21 8.45
N VAL A 43 1.34 -14.40 8.73
CA VAL A 43 2.31 -14.62 9.83
C VAL A 43 2.72 -13.31 10.52
N ALA A 44 3.03 -13.40 11.81
CA ALA A 44 3.81 -12.40 12.56
C ALA A 44 4.83 -13.09 13.50
N GLY A 45 5.93 -12.40 13.81
CA GLY A 45 6.96 -12.89 14.75
C GLY A 45 6.50 -12.79 16.21
N ILE A 46 6.94 -13.73 17.06
CA ILE A 46 6.74 -13.69 18.53
C ILE A 46 8.07 -13.51 19.24
N ASP A 47 9.03 -14.37 18.92
CA ASP A 47 10.38 -14.41 19.51
C ASP A 47 11.40 -14.90 18.47
N THR A 48 12.66 -15.09 18.90
CA THR A 48 13.82 -15.46 18.06
C THR A 48 13.65 -16.74 17.27
N GLU A 49 12.79 -17.63 17.73
CA GLU A 49 12.60 -18.96 17.16
C GLU A 49 11.15 -19.24 16.76
N SER A 50 10.18 -18.39 17.10
CA SER A 50 8.74 -18.68 17.04
C SER A 50 7.94 -17.59 16.30
N CYS A 51 6.91 -18.02 15.59
CA CYS A 51 5.98 -17.17 14.84
C CYS A 51 4.54 -17.54 15.15
N VAL A 52 3.64 -16.55 15.22
CA VAL A 52 2.19 -16.77 15.16
C VAL A 52 1.71 -16.70 13.73
N TRP A 53 0.69 -17.48 13.41
CA TRP A 53 0.13 -17.54 12.07
C TRP A 53 -1.34 -17.95 12.07
N SER A 54 -2.05 -17.72 10.95
CA SER A 54 -3.43 -18.21 10.76
C SER A 54 -3.60 -19.09 9.52
N ARG A 55 -4.38 -20.19 9.55
CA ARG A 55 -4.98 -20.92 8.39
C ARG A 55 -6.40 -21.25 8.71
N ASP A 56 -7.25 -21.27 7.67
CA ASP A 56 -8.52 -22.00 7.71
C ASP A 56 -9.32 -21.67 8.99
N GLY A 57 -9.32 -20.38 9.34
CA GLY A 57 -9.91 -19.84 10.57
C GLY A 57 -8.97 -19.85 11.78
N SER A 58 -8.09 -20.83 11.98
CA SER A 58 -7.35 -20.99 13.25
C SER A 58 -6.08 -20.14 13.36
N ILE A 59 -5.74 -19.69 14.57
CA ILE A 59 -4.44 -19.11 14.95
C ILE A 59 -3.61 -20.17 15.68
N ALA A 60 -2.32 -20.27 15.34
CA ALA A 60 -1.36 -21.17 15.95
C ALA A 60 -0.01 -20.47 16.12
N TYR A 61 0.87 -21.05 16.94
CA TYR A 61 2.30 -20.75 16.87
C TYR A 61 3.09 -21.96 16.33
N ILE A 62 4.23 -21.67 15.74
CA ILE A 62 5.19 -22.65 15.23
C ILE A 62 6.60 -22.08 15.32
N ARG A 63 7.61 -22.96 15.45
CA ARG A 63 9.00 -22.53 15.36
C ARG A 63 9.43 -22.28 13.91
N ALA A 64 10.44 -21.45 13.71
CA ALA A 64 10.99 -21.08 12.41
C ALA A 64 11.64 -22.26 11.67
N ASP A 65 11.92 -23.38 12.35
CA ASP A 65 12.34 -24.65 11.75
C ASP A 65 11.16 -25.57 11.37
N GLY A 66 9.93 -25.15 11.65
CA GLY A 66 8.69 -25.89 11.41
C GLY A 66 8.31 -26.87 12.51
N SER A 67 9.05 -26.93 13.62
CA SER A 67 8.70 -27.77 14.77
C SER A 67 7.79 -27.05 15.77
N GLY A 68 7.27 -27.79 16.76
CA GLY A 68 6.56 -27.20 17.90
C GLY A 68 5.22 -26.53 17.55
N TYR A 69 4.49 -27.07 16.57
CA TYR A 69 3.16 -26.56 16.22
C TYR A 69 2.19 -26.71 17.40
N THR A 70 1.57 -25.59 17.79
CA THR A 70 0.52 -25.56 18.82
C THR A 70 -0.60 -24.62 18.36
N CYS A 71 -1.82 -25.15 18.29
CA CYS A 71 -2.98 -24.36 17.93
C CYS A 71 -3.52 -23.58 19.14
N LEU A 72 -3.71 -22.27 18.98
CA LEU A 72 -4.16 -21.36 20.03
C LEU A 72 -5.68 -21.20 20.07
N THR A 73 -6.35 -21.29 18.92
CA THR A 73 -7.80 -21.04 18.82
C THR A 73 -8.63 -22.28 18.45
N CYS A 74 -8.03 -23.47 18.36
CA CYS A 74 -8.74 -24.68 17.93
C CYS A 74 -9.90 -25.09 18.87
N GLN A 75 -9.90 -24.62 20.13
CA GLN A 75 -10.97 -24.86 21.08
C GLN A 75 -11.95 -23.67 21.19
N LEU A 76 -11.70 -22.60 20.44
CA LEU A 76 -12.54 -21.40 20.42
C LEU A 76 -13.46 -21.45 19.21
N ASP A 77 -14.72 -21.09 19.41
CA ASP A 77 -15.65 -20.84 18.31
C ASP A 77 -15.27 -19.51 17.66
N HIS A 78 -14.65 -19.55 16.49
CA HIS A 78 -14.14 -18.37 15.79
C HIS A 78 -14.52 -18.42 14.32
N GLN A 79 -14.58 -17.25 13.69
CA GLN A 79 -15.04 -17.11 12.32
C GLN A 79 -13.92 -17.28 11.30
N ASP A 80 -14.29 -17.73 10.10
CA ASP A 80 -13.40 -17.81 8.95
C ASP A 80 -12.81 -16.44 8.59
N GLY A 81 -11.67 -16.43 7.89
CA GLY A 81 -11.10 -15.19 7.33
C GLY A 81 -10.19 -14.38 8.26
N ILE A 82 -9.46 -15.04 9.17
CA ILE A 82 -8.45 -14.37 10.00
C ILE A 82 -7.26 -13.85 9.18
N GLY A 83 -6.99 -12.55 9.32
CA GLY A 83 -5.81 -11.87 8.79
C GLY A 83 -5.23 -10.84 9.78
N TYR A 84 -4.33 -10.00 9.29
CA TYR A 84 -3.74 -8.87 10.04
C TYR A 84 -3.10 -9.25 11.38
N LEU A 85 -2.43 -10.40 11.42
CA LEU A 85 -1.81 -10.90 12.65
C LEU A 85 -0.67 -10.00 13.12
N ASN A 86 -0.62 -9.74 14.43
CA ASN A 86 0.50 -9.11 15.11
C ASN A 86 0.60 -9.64 16.55
N ALA A 87 1.74 -10.22 16.94
CA ALA A 87 1.97 -10.54 18.35
C ALA A 87 2.36 -9.26 19.09
N LEU A 88 1.73 -8.99 20.23
CA LEU A 88 2.09 -7.83 21.04
C LEU A 88 3.28 -8.15 21.95
N PRO A 89 4.07 -7.14 22.34
CA PRO A 89 5.25 -7.39 23.16
C PRO A 89 5.01 -7.93 24.56
N ASP A 90 3.77 -7.90 25.06
CA ASP A 90 3.41 -8.50 26.35
C ASP A 90 3.53 -10.04 26.38
N GLN A 91 3.84 -10.65 25.24
CA GLN A 91 3.95 -12.11 25.01
C GLN A 91 2.70 -12.90 25.38
N LYS A 92 1.58 -12.21 25.61
CA LYS A 92 0.28 -12.79 26.01
C LYS A 92 -0.80 -12.51 24.99
N THR A 93 -0.64 -11.46 24.20
CA THR A 93 -1.70 -10.96 23.33
C THR A 93 -1.29 -11.06 21.86
N VAL A 94 -2.23 -11.50 21.04
CA VAL A 94 -2.12 -11.54 19.58
C VAL A 94 -3.27 -10.74 18.99
N PHE A 95 -2.95 -9.67 18.28
CA PHE A 95 -3.90 -8.94 17.45
C PHE A 95 -4.18 -9.69 16.16
N PHE A 96 -5.44 -9.65 15.74
CA PHE A 96 -5.90 -10.13 14.45
C PHE A 96 -7.16 -9.39 14.01
N ALA A 97 -7.56 -9.53 12.76
CA ALA A 97 -8.87 -9.11 12.32
C ALA A 97 -9.51 -10.15 11.40
N THR A 98 -10.82 -10.33 11.50
CA THR A 98 -11.60 -11.18 10.61
C THR A 98 -12.17 -10.36 9.47
N THR A 99 -12.15 -10.89 8.26
CA THR A 99 -12.82 -10.28 7.11
C THR A 99 -14.32 -10.61 7.14
N THR A 100 -15.19 -9.63 7.27
CA THR A 100 -16.63 -9.81 7.05
C THR A 100 -17.00 -9.39 5.63
N GLN A 101 -17.51 -10.34 4.85
CA GLN A 101 -18.22 -10.02 3.61
C GLN A 101 -19.62 -9.53 3.97
N SER A 102 -19.77 -8.26 4.34
CA SER A 102 -21.10 -7.67 4.41
C SER A 102 -21.09 -6.21 3.96
N ASN A 103 -21.86 -5.90 2.93
CA ASN A 103 -22.17 -4.53 2.51
C ASN A 103 -23.67 -4.34 2.67
N ALA A 104 -24.09 -3.42 3.54
CA ALA A 104 -25.47 -2.98 3.68
C ALA A 104 -25.98 -2.13 2.48
N SER A 105 -25.16 -1.93 1.45
CA SER A 105 -25.41 -0.99 0.34
C SER A 105 -25.81 -1.64 -0.99
N GLY A 106 -25.82 -2.98 -1.10
CA GLY A 106 -26.26 -3.69 -2.33
C GLY A 106 -25.36 -3.51 -3.57
N VAL A 107 -24.35 -2.65 -3.48
CA VAL A 107 -23.20 -2.54 -4.38
C VAL A 107 -22.01 -3.10 -3.60
N GLU A 108 -21.55 -4.28 -4.01
CA GLU A 108 -20.24 -4.77 -3.57
C GLU A 108 -19.19 -3.85 -4.17
N VAL A 109 -18.72 -2.90 -3.37
CA VAL A 109 -17.45 -2.24 -3.65
C VAL A 109 -16.39 -3.05 -2.92
N PRO A 110 -15.27 -3.39 -3.58
CA PRO A 110 -14.38 -4.38 -2.99
C PRO A 110 -13.43 -3.82 -1.93
N GLY A 111 -13.43 -4.54 -0.82
CA GLY A 111 -12.64 -4.32 0.37
C GLY A 111 -13.37 -5.06 1.48
N ALA A 112 -12.72 -6.03 2.12
CA ALA A 112 -13.36 -6.71 3.23
C ALA A 112 -13.45 -5.71 4.38
N ASN A 113 -14.66 -5.44 4.86
CA ASN A 113 -14.79 -4.80 6.17
C ASN A 113 -14.12 -5.74 7.18
N VAL A 114 -13.29 -5.18 8.06
CA VAL A 114 -12.54 -5.97 9.03
C VAL A 114 -13.07 -5.76 10.42
N GLU A 115 -13.10 -6.83 11.19
CA GLU A 115 -13.48 -6.80 12.61
C GLU A 115 -12.22 -7.06 13.45
N PRO A 116 -11.63 -6.00 14.04
CA PRO A 116 -10.40 -6.11 14.83
C PRO A 116 -10.66 -6.77 16.18
N GLN A 117 -9.75 -7.67 16.58
CA GLN A 117 -9.86 -8.50 17.77
C GLN A 117 -8.49 -8.74 18.42
N LEU A 118 -8.50 -9.11 19.70
CA LEU A 118 -7.33 -9.53 20.46
C LEU A 118 -7.56 -10.93 21.04
N LEU A 119 -6.64 -11.84 20.74
CA LEU A 119 -6.51 -13.12 21.42
C LEU A 119 -5.59 -12.93 22.63
N TYR A 120 -6.09 -13.20 23.83
CA TYR A 120 -5.31 -13.21 25.06
C TYR A 120 -5.04 -14.66 25.52
N CYS A 121 -3.78 -14.95 25.82
CA CYS A 121 -3.28 -16.23 26.29
C CYS A 121 -2.65 -16.09 27.69
N SER A 122 -2.88 -17.08 28.55
CA SER A 122 -2.27 -17.16 29.89
C SER A 122 -1.63 -18.54 30.15
N PRO A 123 -0.42 -18.60 30.74
CA PRO A 123 0.44 -17.47 31.12
C PRO A 123 1.11 -16.71 29.97
N SER A 124 1.24 -17.31 28.77
CA SER A 124 1.80 -16.65 27.58
C SER A 124 1.28 -17.27 26.29
N VAL A 125 1.56 -16.66 25.13
CA VAL A 125 1.25 -17.22 23.81
C VAL A 125 1.95 -18.56 23.58
N LEU A 126 3.17 -18.73 24.09
CA LEU A 126 3.96 -19.96 23.90
C LEU A 126 3.56 -21.10 24.85
N ASP A 127 2.97 -20.76 26.01
CA ASP A 127 2.39 -21.69 26.99
C ASP A 127 0.93 -21.30 27.26
N CYS A 128 0.09 -21.34 26.21
CA CYS A 128 -1.30 -20.89 26.29
C CYS A 128 -2.19 -21.98 26.90
N GLN A 129 -2.48 -21.87 28.19
CA GLN A 129 -3.36 -22.78 28.94
C GLN A 129 -4.82 -22.29 28.96
N GLU A 130 -5.00 -20.98 28.99
CA GLU A 130 -6.29 -20.30 28.84
C GLU A 130 -6.22 -19.34 27.65
N ALA A 131 -7.22 -19.39 26.77
CA ALA A 131 -7.33 -18.53 25.60
C ALA A 131 -8.69 -17.83 25.55
N ASN A 132 -8.72 -16.52 25.33
CA ASN A 132 -9.95 -15.74 25.18
C ASN A 132 -9.81 -14.73 24.04
N ILE A 133 -10.89 -14.53 23.28
CA ILE A 133 -10.96 -13.54 22.20
C ILE A 133 -11.80 -12.35 22.66
N TYR A 134 -11.30 -11.15 22.45
CA TYR A 134 -11.97 -9.90 22.77
C TYR A 134 -12.10 -9.03 21.52
N PRO A 135 -13.31 -8.58 21.14
CA PRO A 135 -13.46 -7.60 20.08
C PRO A 135 -12.88 -6.24 20.52
N ILE A 136 -12.36 -5.49 19.56
CA ILE A 136 -11.98 -4.09 19.75
C ILE A 136 -13.16 -3.22 19.31
N GLU A 137 -13.80 -2.56 20.28
CA GLU A 137 -14.91 -1.64 20.00
C GLU A 137 -14.38 -0.29 19.51
N ILE A 138 -14.98 0.25 18.43
CA ILE A 138 -14.62 1.56 17.89
C ILE A 138 -15.87 2.47 17.82
N PRO A 139 -16.35 3.00 18.97
CA PRO A 139 -17.63 3.71 19.04
C PRO A 139 -17.78 4.88 18.05
N GLN A 140 -16.69 5.59 17.74
CA GLN A 140 -16.70 6.72 16.80
C GLN A 140 -17.00 6.31 15.34
N LEU A 141 -16.85 5.02 15.01
CA LEU A 141 -17.14 4.47 13.68
C LEU A 141 -18.41 3.62 13.69
N ASN A 142 -18.88 3.17 14.86
CA ASN A 142 -20.10 2.37 15.00
C ASN A 142 -21.33 3.13 14.46
N ASN A 143 -22.08 2.49 13.56
CA ASN A 143 -23.27 3.05 12.90
C ASN A 143 -23.01 4.36 12.13
N ASN A 144 -21.74 4.68 11.83
CA ASN A 144 -21.42 5.84 11.02
C ASN A 144 -21.65 5.50 9.54
N SER A 145 -22.79 5.93 9.00
CA SER A 145 -23.16 5.65 7.60
C SER A 145 -22.21 6.25 6.56
N ASP A 146 -21.29 7.12 6.97
CA ASP A 146 -20.31 7.75 6.09
C ASP A 146 -19.04 6.93 5.92
N VAL A 147 -18.82 5.95 6.82
CA VAL A 147 -17.77 4.94 6.70
C VAL A 147 -18.32 3.79 5.89
N VAL A 148 -17.65 3.48 4.79
CA VAL A 148 -18.02 2.40 3.87
C VAL A 148 -17.27 1.13 4.22
N GLU A 149 -15.98 1.25 4.56
CA GLU A 149 -15.10 0.11 4.87
C GLU A 149 -14.12 0.45 5.99
N LEU A 150 -13.84 -0.52 6.86
CA LEU A 150 -12.67 -0.55 7.73
C LEU A 150 -11.59 -1.42 7.09
N ARG A 151 -10.36 -0.92 7.02
CA ARG A 151 -9.22 -1.56 6.36
C ARG A 151 -7.96 -1.42 7.19
N GLU A 152 -7.03 -2.35 6.99
CA GLU A 152 -5.65 -2.22 7.46
C GLU A 152 -5.47 -1.81 8.94
N PRO A 153 -6.08 -2.52 9.91
CA PRO A 153 -5.95 -2.21 11.32
C PRO A 153 -4.58 -2.67 11.84
N ARG A 154 -4.00 -1.92 12.78
CA ARG A 154 -2.70 -2.19 13.43
C ARG A 154 -2.73 -1.74 14.89
N ILE A 155 -2.00 -2.46 15.74
CA ILE A 155 -1.69 -2.03 17.11
C ILE A 155 -0.29 -1.43 17.14
N SER A 156 -0.14 -0.35 17.89
CA SER A 156 1.16 0.29 18.10
C SER A 156 2.12 -0.58 18.94
N PRO A 157 3.44 -0.35 18.89
CA PRO A 157 4.41 -1.18 19.61
C PRO A 157 4.24 -1.18 21.13
N ASP A 158 3.74 -0.09 21.71
CA ASP A 158 3.41 0.00 23.14
C ASP A 158 2.05 -0.60 23.52
N GLY A 159 1.26 -1.09 22.56
CA GLY A 159 -0.06 -1.67 22.81
C GLY A 159 -1.14 -0.65 23.17
N ASN A 160 -0.84 0.65 23.14
CA ASN A 160 -1.73 1.70 23.65
C ASN A 160 -2.47 2.49 22.57
N HIS A 161 -2.18 2.26 21.29
CA HIS A 161 -2.85 2.94 20.18
C HIS A 161 -3.30 1.97 19.09
N PHE A 162 -4.38 2.36 18.42
CA PHE A 162 -5.01 1.62 17.33
C PHE A 162 -4.97 2.46 16.06
N LEU A 163 -4.25 1.99 15.05
CA LEU A 163 -4.22 2.56 13.70
C LEU A 163 -5.21 1.78 12.82
N VAL A 164 -5.98 2.48 12.01
CA VAL A 164 -6.86 1.87 11.01
C VAL A 164 -6.99 2.79 9.81
N SER A 165 -7.11 2.21 8.62
CA SER A 165 -7.47 2.95 7.42
C SER A 165 -8.97 2.76 7.16
N ILE A 166 -9.67 3.82 6.79
CA ILE A 166 -11.10 3.74 6.50
C ILE A 166 -11.38 4.30 5.12
N VAL A 167 -12.36 3.70 4.45
CA VAL A 167 -12.98 4.28 3.27
C VAL A 167 -14.20 5.04 3.75
N ARG A 168 -14.24 6.33 3.47
CA ARG A 168 -15.42 7.18 3.61
C ARG A 168 -16.04 7.42 2.24
N LYS A 169 -17.29 7.90 2.24
CA LYS A 169 -17.96 8.38 1.02
C LYS A 169 -17.16 9.44 0.25
N ASP A 170 -16.19 10.09 0.88
CA ASP A 170 -15.42 11.20 0.35
C ASP A 170 -13.89 11.04 0.52
N GLY A 171 -13.41 9.80 0.58
CA GLY A 171 -11.99 9.48 0.46
C GLY A 171 -11.49 8.47 1.47
N PHE A 172 -10.17 8.37 1.61
CA PHE A 172 -9.51 7.46 2.55
C PHE A 172 -8.92 8.26 3.70
N LEU A 173 -9.10 7.76 4.92
CA LEU A 173 -8.43 8.32 6.09
C LEU A 173 -7.64 7.23 6.80
N MET A 174 -6.41 7.54 7.17
CA MET A 174 -5.71 6.85 8.25
C MET A 174 -6.10 7.51 9.56
N LEU A 175 -6.52 6.70 10.52
CA LEU A 175 -6.94 7.12 11.83
C LEU A 175 -6.07 6.49 12.90
N LEU A 176 -5.66 7.27 13.89
CA LEU A 176 -4.99 6.78 15.10
C LEU A 176 -5.81 7.18 16.32
N GLY A 177 -6.20 6.21 17.14
CA GLY A 177 -6.89 6.44 18.40
C GLY A 177 -6.20 5.76 19.57
N ASP A 178 -6.62 6.14 20.78
CA ASP A 178 -6.14 5.55 22.02
C ASP A 178 -6.83 4.20 22.22
N LEU A 179 -6.05 3.12 22.38
CA LEU A 179 -6.57 1.79 22.70
C LEU A 179 -6.65 1.64 24.22
N ILE A 180 -7.87 1.57 24.73
CA ILE A 180 -8.16 1.49 26.16
C ILE A 180 -8.51 0.05 26.51
N GLN A 181 -7.65 -0.58 27.31
CA GLN A 181 -7.92 -1.88 27.93
C GLN A 181 -8.66 -1.69 29.25
N THR A 182 -9.80 -2.35 29.41
CA THR A 182 -10.47 -2.50 30.71
C THR A 182 -10.10 -3.85 31.30
N VAL A 183 -9.68 -3.87 32.57
CA VAL A 183 -9.21 -5.06 33.28
C VAL A 183 -10.06 -5.38 34.52
N ASN A 184 -10.13 -6.65 34.89
CA ASN A 184 -10.65 -7.14 36.17
C ASN A 184 -9.56 -7.99 36.86
N GLY A 185 -8.84 -7.40 37.81
CA GLY A 185 -7.56 -7.94 38.28
C GLY A 185 -6.54 -7.90 37.14
N ASP A 186 -5.86 -9.02 36.88
CA ASP A 186 -4.84 -9.15 35.83
C ASP A 186 -5.41 -9.64 34.48
N ARG A 187 -6.74 -9.70 34.33
CA ARG A 187 -7.40 -10.23 33.14
C ARG A 187 -8.11 -9.11 32.35
N PRO A 188 -7.95 -9.03 31.02
CA PRO A 188 -8.74 -8.14 30.19
C PRO A 188 -10.22 -8.53 30.21
N VAL A 189 -11.10 -7.52 30.13
CA VAL A 189 -12.55 -7.71 29.98
C VAL A 189 -13.13 -6.97 28.78
N ALA A 190 -12.48 -5.89 28.32
CA ALA A 190 -12.90 -5.16 27.12
C ALA A 190 -11.74 -4.34 26.54
N TYR A 191 -11.82 -4.05 25.24
CA TYR A 191 -10.95 -3.12 24.53
C TYR A 191 -11.81 -2.11 23.77
N THR A 192 -11.48 -0.83 23.87
CA THR A 192 -12.22 0.25 23.20
C THR A 192 -11.26 1.28 22.66
N VAL A 193 -11.52 1.77 21.45
CA VAL A 193 -10.75 2.86 20.84
C VAL A 193 -11.45 4.19 21.04
N GLN A 194 -10.70 5.19 21.48
CA GLN A 194 -11.19 6.56 21.70
C GLN A 194 -10.30 7.59 21.02
N ASN A 195 -10.76 8.85 20.95
CA ASN A 195 -10.00 10.00 20.50
C ASN A 195 -9.34 9.83 19.11
N MET A 196 -10.05 9.19 18.17
CA MET A 196 -9.54 8.97 16.82
C MET A 196 -9.13 10.29 16.14
N ARG A 197 -7.89 10.34 15.63
CA ARG A 197 -7.30 11.48 14.93
C ARG A 197 -7.00 11.15 13.49
N VAL A 198 -7.20 12.12 12.60
CA VAL A 198 -6.98 11.97 11.15
C VAL A 198 -5.52 12.25 10.81
N LEU A 199 -4.78 11.22 10.38
CA LEU A 199 -3.33 11.30 10.10
C LEU A 199 -3.00 11.88 8.71
N ASN A 200 -3.97 12.03 7.83
CA ASN A 200 -3.82 12.65 6.52
C ASN A 200 -4.79 13.82 6.33
N PRO A 201 -4.77 14.86 7.20
CA PRO A 201 -5.70 15.97 7.06
C PRO A 201 -5.30 16.84 5.86
N SER A 202 -6.30 17.23 5.07
CA SER A 202 -6.17 18.38 4.16
C SER A 202 -5.86 19.67 4.96
N LYS A 203 -5.03 20.56 4.42
CA LYS A 203 -4.74 21.86 5.06
C LYS A 203 -5.90 22.84 4.87
N HIS A 204 -6.61 22.72 3.76
CA HIS A 204 -7.76 23.55 3.42
C HIS A 204 -9.04 22.72 3.31
N THR A 205 -10.13 23.27 3.84
CA THR A 205 -11.49 22.70 3.69
C THR A 205 -12.40 23.82 3.17
N PRO A 206 -12.84 23.77 1.89
CA PRO A 206 -12.56 22.72 0.91
C PRO A 206 -11.10 22.71 0.39
N PRO A 207 -10.63 21.61 -0.22
CA PRO A 207 -9.31 21.52 -0.84
C PRO A 207 -9.08 22.61 -1.89
N GLN A 208 -7.86 23.18 -1.93
CA GLN A 208 -7.48 24.25 -2.86
C GLN A 208 -6.28 23.87 -3.74
N THR A 209 -5.45 22.92 -3.28
CA THR A 209 -4.26 22.45 -3.98
C THR A 209 -4.35 20.96 -4.28
N SER A 210 -3.50 20.45 -5.18
CA SER A 210 -3.42 19.02 -5.44
C SER A 210 -3.02 18.22 -4.21
N ALA A 211 -2.16 18.77 -3.35
CA ALA A 211 -1.78 18.14 -2.09
C ALA A 211 -2.94 18.06 -1.09
N ASP A 212 -3.77 19.10 -1.01
CA ASP A 212 -5.01 19.08 -0.19
C ASP A 212 -5.97 18.00 -0.68
N TRP A 213 -6.16 17.93 -2.00
CA TRP A 213 -7.01 16.92 -2.61
C TRP A 213 -6.46 15.52 -2.37
N ALA A 214 -5.17 15.30 -2.60
CA ALA A 214 -4.51 14.03 -2.39
C ALA A 214 -4.67 13.57 -0.94
N ASN A 215 -4.41 14.46 0.04
CA ASN A 215 -4.63 14.14 1.45
C ASN A 215 -6.08 13.73 1.74
N ARG A 216 -7.05 14.24 0.99
CA ARG A 216 -8.47 13.95 1.23
C ARG A 216 -8.98 12.71 0.49
N MET A 217 -8.53 12.47 -0.73
CA MET A 217 -9.16 11.56 -1.69
C MET A 217 -8.25 10.42 -2.19
N ALA A 218 -6.92 10.56 -2.09
CA ALA A 218 -6.01 9.52 -2.56
C ALA A 218 -6.18 8.24 -1.74
N TRP A 219 -5.64 7.12 -2.24
CA TRP A 219 -5.64 5.87 -1.49
C TRP A 219 -4.66 5.95 -0.32
N TYR A 220 -5.05 5.45 0.85
CA TYR A 220 -4.18 5.39 2.03
C TYR A 220 -4.37 4.08 2.79
N GLU A 221 -3.27 3.42 3.10
CA GLU A 221 -3.26 2.19 3.89
C GLU A 221 -2.10 2.18 4.89
N GLY A 222 -2.42 2.29 6.18
CA GLY A 222 -1.45 2.13 7.26
C GLY A 222 -0.89 0.71 7.31
N LYS A 223 0.42 0.56 7.09
CA LYS A 223 1.05 -0.77 6.93
C LYS A 223 1.77 -1.26 8.18
N ALA A 224 2.55 -0.41 8.84
CA ALA A 224 3.33 -0.80 10.01
C ALA A 224 3.68 0.41 10.89
N PHE A 225 4.02 0.15 12.15
CA PHE A 225 4.72 1.11 12.99
C PHE A 225 6.22 0.86 12.90
N PHE A 226 7.00 1.94 12.95
CA PHE A 226 8.42 1.87 13.26
C PHE A 226 8.69 2.78 14.44
N LYS A 227 9.16 2.19 15.54
CA LYS A 227 9.20 2.84 16.85
C LYS A 227 7.80 3.36 17.22
N GLY A 228 7.71 4.15 18.26
CA GLY A 228 6.48 4.83 18.65
C GLY A 228 6.21 6.12 17.88
N ASN A 229 7.13 6.57 17.01
CA ASN A 229 7.01 7.89 16.37
C ASN A 229 6.84 7.83 14.84
N THR A 230 6.77 6.66 14.22
CA THR A 230 6.61 6.55 12.76
C THR A 230 5.54 5.54 12.38
N VAL A 231 4.66 5.96 11.48
CA VAL A 231 3.75 5.07 10.75
C VAL A 231 4.25 4.94 9.32
N LEU A 232 4.44 3.72 8.87
CA LEU A 232 4.70 3.40 7.47
C LEU A 232 3.35 3.09 6.80
N TYR A 233 3.14 3.64 5.61
CA TYR A 233 1.87 3.50 4.89
C TYR A 233 2.07 3.47 3.38
N ALA A 234 1.16 2.81 2.67
CA ALA A 234 1.10 2.85 1.21
C ALA A 234 0.07 3.88 0.76
N SER A 235 0.38 4.65 -0.28
CA SER A 235 -0.51 5.67 -0.80
C SER A 235 -0.17 6.09 -2.21
N THR A 236 -1.19 6.50 -2.95
CA THR A 236 -1.06 7.11 -4.27
C THR A 236 -0.98 8.63 -4.25
N ARG A 237 -0.80 9.23 -3.07
CA ARG A 237 -0.89 10.67 -2.85
C ARG A 237 0.08 11.54 -3.66
N ALA A 238 1.20 11.01 -4.14
CA ALA A 238 2.13 11.78 -4.98
C ALA A 238 1.71 11.80 -6.45
N GLN A 239 1.18 10.67 -6.94
CA GLN A 239 0.95 10.44 -8.34
C GLN A 239 -0.17 9.41 -8.48
N GLY A 240 -1.19 9.77 -9.26
CA GLY A 240 -2.29 8.89 -9.57
C GLY A 240 -1.79 7.60 -10.23
N PHE A 241 -2.41 6.48 -9.87
CA PHE A 241 -2.05 5.15 -10.36
C PHE A 241 -0.64 4.69 -9.98
N ASN A 242 0.00 5.31 -8.99
CA ASN A 242 1.28 4.85 -8.49
C ASN A 242 1.20 4.58 -6.99
N PHE A 243 1.29 3.31 -6.59
CA PHE A 243 1.35 2.97 -5.18
C PHE A 243 2.78 3.10 -4.71
N ASP A 244 3.00 4.08 -3.83
CA ASP A 244 4.27 4.26 -3.16
C ASP A 244 4.11 4.00 -1.67
N ASP A 245 5.20 3.55 -1.06
CA ASP A 245 5.35 3.50 0.38
C ASP A 245 5.89 4.82 0.92
N TRP A 246 5.43 5.17 2.11
CA TRP A 246 5.70 6.43 2.80
C TRP A 246 5.97 6.19 4.28
N SER A 247 6.71 7.11 4.89
CA SER A 247 6.80 7.26 6.34
C SER A 247 6.07 8.53 6.78
N LEU A 248 5.31 8.46 7.87
CA LEU A 248 4.72 9.58 8.58
C LEU A 248 5.35 9.68 9.97
N ASP A 249 5.92 10.84 10.29
CA ASP A 249 6.33 11.17 11.67
C ASP A 249 5.11 11.60 12.49
N LEU A 250 4.79 10.86 13.55
CA LEU A 250 3.62 11.11 14.39
C LEU A 250 3.73 12.37 15.26
N SER A 251 4.93 12.85 15.54
CA SER A 251 5.13 14.07 16.33
C SER A 251 4.93 15.34 15.50
N THR A 252 5.26 15.30 14.20
CA THR A 252 5.26 16.50 13.33
C THR A 252 4.19 16.48 12.23
N GLY A 253 3.69 15.30 11.88
CA GLY A 253 2.81 15.11 10.72
C GLY A 253 3.55 15.14 9.37
N GLN A 254 4.88 15.15 9.38
CA GLN A 254 5.67 15.14 8.17
C GLN A 254 5.63 13.76 7.50
N SER A 255 5.16 13.73 6.25
CA SER A 255 5.24 12.55 5.39
C SER A 255 6.43 12.62 4.44
N THR A 256 7.13 11.50 4.30
CA THR A 256 8.27 11.34 3.38
C THR A 256 8.02 10.13 2.49
N ARG A 257 8.16 10.33 1.17
CA ARG A 257 8.02 9.26 0.17
C ARG A 257 9.25 8.35 0.22
N ILE A 258 9.06 7.05 0.37
CA ILE A 258 10.13 6.05 0.46
C ILE A 258 10.39 5.45 -0.91
N THR A 259 9.35 4.88 -1.54
CA THR A 259 9.46 4.30 -2.88
C THR A 259 9.00 5.28 -3.95
N LYS A 260 9.57 5.13 -5.15
CA LYS A 260 9.26 5.97 -6.31
C LYS A 260 9.11 5.18 -7.60
N CYS A 261 9.23 3.86 -7.53
CA CYS A 261 9.03 2.98 -8.65
C CYS A 261 7.66 3.25 -9.29
N LEU A 262 7.62 3.48 -10.61
CA LEU A 262 6.38 3.67 -11.37
C LEU A 262 5.63 2.34 -11.56
N GLU A 263 5.25 1.70 -10.45
CA GLU A 263 4.48 0.46 -10.35
C GLU A 263 3.67 0.44 -9.03
N TRP A 264 3.57 -0.74 -8.42
CA TRP A 264 2.82 -1.00 -7.21
C TRP A 264 3.80 -1.43 -6.12
N ASP A 265 3.99 -0.57 -5.12
CA ASP A 265 4.76 -0.85 -3.91
C ASP A 265 3.85 -0.68 -2.69
N GLU A 266 3.76 -1.73 -1.85
CA GLU A 266 2.99 -1.68 -0.61
C GLU A 266 3.47 -2.68 0.44
N ASP A 267 2.78 -2.79 1.57
CA ASP A 267 3.07 -3.75 2.65
C ASP A 267 4.49 -3.61 3.22
N ILE A 268 4.90 -2.36 3.39
CA ILE A 268 6.21 -2.00 3.93
C ILE A 268 6.33 -2.21 5.44
N ALA A 269 7.51 -2.64 5.86
CA ALA A 269 7.99 -2.63 7.23
C ALA A 269 9.50 -2.35 7.26
N LEU A 270 9.94 -1.57 8.24
CA LEU A 270 11.35 -1.29 8.47
C LEU A 270 11.92 -2.27 9.50
N ASP A 271 13.14 -2.77 9.28
CA ASP A 271 13.80 -3.64 10.24
C ASP A 271 14.04 -2.91 11.57
N PRO A 272 14.15 -3.62 12.69
CA PRO A 272 14.35 -3.00 14.01
C PRO A 272 15.55 -2.06 14.13
N SER A 273 16.59 -2.22 13.30
CA SER A 273 17.76 -1.31 13.28
C SER A 273 17.51 -0.02 12.48
N GLY A 274 16.47 0.01 11.65
CA GLY A 274 16.13 1.15 10.81
C GLY A 274 16.92 1.26 9.50
N LYS A 275 17.54 0.18 9.04
CA LYS A 275 18.48 0.16 7.91
C LYS A 275 17.90 -0.44 6.64
N TYR A 276 16.86 -1.27 6.73
CA TYR A 276 16.29 -1.95 5.58
C TYR A 276 14.78 -1.98 5.64
N TYR A 277 14.16 -1.52 4.56
CA TYR A 277 12.74 -1.73 4.30
C TYR A 277 12.54 -3.10 3.66
N LEU A 278 11.54 -3.83 4.13
CA LEU A 278 10.95 -4.97 3.42
C LEU A 278 9.54 -4.59 3.00
N PHE A 279 9.22 -4.76 1.72
CA PHE A 279 7.93 -4.40 1.15
C PHE A 279 7.55 -5.36 0.02
N GLY A 280 6.26 -5.39 -0.31
CA GLY A 280 5.73 -6.05 -1.49
C GLY A 280 5.81 -5.12 -2.70
N SER A 281 6.27 -5.64 -3.84
CA SER A 281 6.41 -4.81 -5.03
C SER A 281 6.18 -5.60 -6.32
N ALA A 282 5.55 -4.91 -7.29
CA ALA A 282 5.49 -5.33 -8.68
C ALA A 282 6.69 -4.85 -9.50
N ARG A 283 7.71 -4.26 -8.87
CA ARG A 283 8.87 -3.74 -9.58
C ARG A 283 9.52 -4.82 -10.42
N GLN A 284 9.88 -4.42 -11.65
CA GLN A 284 10.46 -5.29 -12.67
C GLN A 284 9.51 -6.35 -13.24
N PHE A 285 8.21 -6.31 -12.87
CA PHE A 285 7.20 -7.25 -13.34
C PHE A 285 6.06 -6.58 -14.09
N HIS A 286 5.71 -7.13 -15.27
CA HIS A 286 4.46 -6.92 -16.02
C HIS A 286 3.97 -5.49 -16.34
N ASN A 287 4.66 -4.41 -15.94
CA ASN A 287 4.23 -3.02 -16.17
C ASN A 287 2.75 -2.84 -15.82
N GLN A 288 2.35 -3.30 -14.63
CA GLN A 288 0.95 -3.41 -14.22
C GLN A 288 0.28 -2.05 -14.11
N LEU A 289 0.93 -1.05 -13.52
CA LEU A 289 0.40 0.31 -13.41
C LEU A 289 1.19 1.32 -14.24
N ARG A 290 2.40 0.97 -14.67
CA ARG A 290 3.31 1.86 -15.40
C ARG A 290 2.70 2.60 -16.61
N PRO A 291 1.83 2.01 -17.43
CA PRO A 291 1.18 2.75 -18.52
C PRO A 291 0.30 3.90 -18.02
N LEU A 292 -0.24 3.80 -16.81
CA LEU A 292 -1.03 4.82 -16.15
C LEU A 292 -0.15 5.80 -15.36
N SER A 293 0.71 5.30 -14.46
CA SER A 293 1.56 6.14 -13.60
C SER A 293 2.58 6.97 -14.39
N ALA A 294 3.07 6.50 -15.54
CA ALA A 294 3.99 7.27 -16.39
C ALA A 294 3.40 8.57 -16.94
N MET A 295 2.07 8.77 -16.91
CA MET A 295 1.44 10.03 -17.32
C MET A 295 1.62 11.16 -16.29
N ASP A 296 2.08 10.84 -15.07
CA ASP A 296 2.24 11.79 -13.97
C ASP A 296 0.96 12.56 -13.63
N LEU A 297 -0.18 11.89 -13.67
CA LEU A 297 -1.46 12.52 -13.32
C LEU A 297 -1.54 12.72 -11.80
N PRO A 298 -2.09 13.84 -11.31
CA PRO A 298 -2.46 13.96 -9.90
C PRO A 298 -3.49 12.89 -9.50
N PRO A 299 -3.54 12.46 -8.23
CA PRO A 299 -4.46 11.40 -7.78
C PRO A 299 -5.90 11.91 -7.58
N PHE A 300 -6.46 12.55 -8.62
CA PHE A 300 -7.77 13.18 -8.54
C PHE A 300 -8.93 12.19 -8.62
N LEU A 301 -8.82 11.14 -9.45
CA LEU A 301 -9.82 10.07 -9.63
C LEU A 301 -9.28 8.68 -9.23
N ASP A 302 -8.23 8.64 -8.42
CA ASP A 302 -7.42 7.44 -8.30
C ASP A 302 -8.17 6.30 -7.61
N TYR A 303 -8.97 6.61 -6.57
CA TYR A 303 -9.70 5.64 -5.77
C TYR A 303 -10.33 4.50 -6.59
N THR A 304 -11.11 4.86 -7.60
CA THR A 304 -11.94 3.87 -8.27
C THR A 304 -11.11 2.98 -9.18
N LEU A 305 -10.18 3.53 -9.92
CA LEU A 305 -9.37 2.75 -10.84
C LEU A 305 -8.31 1.92 -10.12
N THR A 306 -7.72 2.49 -9.08
CA THR A 306 -6.88 1.76 -8.15
C THR A 306 -7.65 0.62 -7.50
N GLY A 307 -8.86 0.87 -6.97
CA GLY A 307 -9.72 -0.17 -6.40
C GLY A 307 -10.01 -1.28 -7.41
N LEU A 308 -10.49 -0.92 -8.60
CA LEU A 308 -10.75 -1.88 -9.68
C LEU A 308 -9.49 -2.69 -10.05
N SER A 309 -8.36 -2.02 -10.27
CA SER A 309 -7.10 -2.70 -10.60
C SER A 309 -6.68 -3.63 -9.47
N GLY A 310 -6.77 -3.20 -8.22
CA GLY A 310 -6.50 -3.99 -7.02
C GLY A 310 -7.39 -5.22 -6.95
N ASP A 311 -8.69 -5.13 -7.21
CA ASP A 311 -9.62 -6.27 -7.11
C ASP A 311 -9.38 -7.33 -8.15
N SER A 312 -9.04 -6.85 -9.34
CA SER A 312 -8.69 -7.69 -10.44
C SER A 312 -7.39 -8.45 -10.09
N VAL A 313 -6.33 -7.73 -9.69
CA VAL A 313 -4.98 -8.26 -9.44
C VAL A 313 -4.93 -9.10 -8.16
N LEU A 314 -5.44 -8.58 -7.04
CA LEU A 314 -5.43 -9.25 -5.74
C LEU A 314 -6.51 -10.32 -5.59
N GLY A 315 -7.61 -10.24 -6.36
CA GLY A 315 -8.75 -11.15 -6.25
C GLY A 315 -8.54 -12.53 -6.88
N ALA A 316 -7.64 -12.65 -7.86
CA ALA A 316 -7.37 -13.92 -8.54
C ALA A 316 -6.04 -14.55 -8.08
N PRO A 317 -5.97 -15.89 -7.85
CA PRO A 317 -4.73 -16.57 -7.48
C PRO A 317 -3.58 -16.35 -8.46
N LEU A 318 -3.88 -16.26 -9.76
CA LEU A 318 -2.89 -15.94 -10.78
C LEU A 318 -2.58 -14.43 -10.86
N GLY A 319 -3.51 -13.57 -10.45
CA GLY A 319 -3.31 -12.12 -10.39
C GLY A 319 -2.29 -11.68 -9.35
N ARG A 320 -2.18 -12.45 -8.25
CA ARG A 320 -1.17 -12.20 -7.21
C ARG A 320 0.25 -12.56 -7.63
N LEU A 321 0.42 -13.32 -8.72
CA LEU A 321 1.74 -13.58 -9.27
C LEU A 321 2.36 -12.24 -9.62
N HIS A 322 3.47 -11.91 -8.96
CA HIS A 322 4.29 -10.75 -9.30
C HIS A 322 3.77 -9.37 -8.87
N LEU A 323 2.79 -9.27 -7.95
CA LEU A 323 2.35 -7.97 -7.39
C LEU A 323 3.02 -7.64 -6.04
N LEU A 324 3.12 -8.62 -5.14
CA LEU A 324 3.57 -8.42 -3.75
C LEU A 324 4.86 -9.19 -3.45
N GLU A 325 5.70 -9.37 -4.48
CA GLU A 325 6.99 -10.01 -4.34
C GLU A 325 7.83 -9.25 -3.31
N LYS A 326 8.57 -9.97 -2.47
CA LYS A 326 9.30 -9.33 -1.37
C LYS A 326 10.60 -8.73 -1.87
N TRP A 327 10.75 -7.44 -1.59
CA TRP A 327 11.93 -6.66 -1.91
C TRP A 327 12.52 -6.05 -0.65
N LEU A 328 13.84 -6.06 -0.59
CA LEU A 328 14.64 -5.43 0.42
C LEU A 328 15.24 -4.14 -0.17
N LEU A 329 15.02 -3.00 0.47
CA LEU A 329 15.60 -1.71 0.07
C LEU A 329 16.37 -1.12 1.26
N PRO A 330 17.67 -0.79 1.11
CA PRO A 330 18.39 -0.04 2.14
C PRO A 330 17.74 1.32 2.39
N ALA A 331 17.57 1.70 3.65
CA ALA A 331 16.85 2.92 4.02
C ALA A 331 17.60 4.21 3.65
N ASP A 332 18.90 4.12 3.39
CA ASP A 332 19.74 5.21 2.91
C ASP A 332 19.88 5.25 1.37
N GLU A 333 19.37 4.25 0.66
CA GLU A 333 19.32 4.26 -0.79
C GLU A 333 18.09 5.03 -1.30
N TYR A 334 18.28 5.69 -2.45
CA TYR A 334 17.21 6.44 -3.11
C TYR A 334 16.54 5.55 -4.17
N ASP A 335 15.24 5.30 -4.01
CA ASP A 335 14.43 4.66 -5.03
C ASP A 335 14.04 5.64 -6.14
N ASN A 336 13.73 5.12 -7.33
CA ASN A 336 13.43 5.94 -8.49
C ASN A 336 12.37 5.31 -9.41
N ASP A 337 11.87 6.12 -10.32
CA ASP A 337 10.82 5.79 -11.30
C ASP A 337 11.14 4.57 -12.18
N ASN A 338 12.41 4.21 -12.36
CA ASN A 338 12.81 3.05 -13.17
C ASN A 338 12.81 1.73 -12.38
N CYS A 339 12.67 1.80 -11.06
CA CYS A 339 12.64 0.65 -10.16
C CYS A 339 13.95 -0.17 -10.16
N ASP A 340 15.07 0.54 -10.22
CA ASP A 340 16.41 -0.05 -10.31
C ASP A 340 17.02 -0.34 -8.93
N ALA A 341 16.39 0.10 -7.83
CA ALA A 341 16.88 -0.07 -6.47
C ALA A 341 16.33 -1.31 -5.77
N GLY A 342 17.09 -1.81 -4.79
CA GLY A 342 16.71 -2.92 -3.91
C GLY A 342 17.05 -4.32 -4.44
N GLN A 343 16.77 -5.31 -3.60
CA GLN A 343 17.05 -6.74 -3.81
C GLN A 343 15.77 -7.56 -3.63
N MET A 344 15.38 -8.33 -4.65
CA MET A 344 14.29 -9.29 -4.54
C MET A 344 14.69 -10.46 -3.63
N LEU A 345 13.79 -10.88 -2.75
CA LEU A 345 14.00 -11.99 -1.81
C LEU A 345 13.25 -13.27 -2.17
N ASN A 346 12.20 -13.21 -2.98
CA ASN A 346 11.39 -14.39 -3.28
C ASN A 346 12.03 -15.33 -4.32
N ASN A 347 11.70 -16.62 -4.19
CA ASN A 347 12.07 -17.64 -5.17
C ASN A 347 10.94 -17.83 -6.19
N LYS A 348 11.20 -17.42 -7.44
CA LYS A 348 10.25 -17.44 -8.58
C LYS A 348 9.77 -18.83 -9.02
N SER A 349 10.33 -19.91 -8.47
CA SER A 349 10.03 -21.27 -8.96
C SER A 349 8.76 -21.86 -8.34
N GLY A 350 7.92 -22.46 -9.19
CA GLY A 350 6.82 -23.34 -8.75
C GLY A 350 5.45 -22.69 -8.57
N GLY A 351 5.23 -21.47 -9.09
CA GLY A 351 3.91 -20.82 -9.08
C GLY A 351 3.47 -20.33 -7.69
N TRP A 352 4.44 -19.96 -6.86
CA TRP A 352 4.20 -19.38 -5.54
C TRP A 352 4.14 -17.86 -5.64
N THR A 353 3.16 -17.26 -4.98
CA THR A 353 2.96 -15.82 -4.89
C THR A 353 3.18 -15.39 -3.45
N ALA A 354 3.98 -14.35 -3.22
CA ALA A 354 4.02 -13.75 -1.89
C ALA A 354 2.65 -13.19 -1.50
N GLY A 355 2.25 -13.52 -0.28
CA GLY A 355 1.12 -12.89 0.38
C GLY A 355 1.50 -11.55 0.99
N ALA A 356 0.49 -10.86 1.48
CA ALA A 356 0.67 -9.72 2.37
C ALA A 356 1.46 -10.17 3.61
N ALA A 357 2.54 -9.44 3.92
CA ALA A 357 3.35 -9.68 5.12
C ALA A 357 3.29 -8.41 5.97
N LYS A 358 2.29 -8.33 6.85
CA LYS A 358 1.97 -7.08 7.54
C LYS A 358 2.95 -6.77 8.70
N PHE A 359 3.72 -7.77 9.19
CA PHE A 359 4.81 -7.63 10.17
C PHE A 359 5.90 -8.69 9.96
N PRO A 360 6.76 -8.51 8.94
CA PRO A 360 7.66 -9.57 8.52
C PRO A 360 8.88 -9.70 9.43
N TRP A 361 9.36 -8.62 10.03
CA TRP A 361 10.64 -8.62 10.75
C TRP A 361 10.55 -9.27 12.12
N HIS A 362 11.53 -10.10 12.41
CA HIS A 362 11.79 -10.57 13.76
C HIS A 362 12.32 -9.41 14.65
N PRO A 363 11.88 -9.28 15.92
CA PRO A 363 12.32 -8.19 16.81
C PRO A 363 13.83 -7.97 16.98
N ASN A 364 14.68 -8.98 16.76
CA ASN A 364 16.14 -8.80 16.80
C ASN A 364 16.79 -8.37 15.46
N GLY A 365 16.00 -8.24 14.39
CA GLY A 365 16.43 -7.78 13.06
C GLY A 365 17.21 -8.78 12.19
N THR A 366 17.44 -10.01 12.65
CA THR A 366 18.25 -11.00 11.90
C THR A 366 17.42 -11.92 10.98
N MET A 367 16.10 -11.79 11.01
CA MET A 367 15.19 -12.66 10.27
C MET A 367 13.94 -11.89 9.84
N ALA A 368 13.36 -12.29 8.72
CA ALA A 368 12.02 -11.89 8.30
C ALA A 368 11.20 -13.10 7.84
N THR A 369 9.87 -13.05 7.99
CA THR A 369 8.95 -14.12 7.60
C THR A 369 7.74 -13.59 6.83
N TRP A 370 7.22 -14.40 5.90
CA TRP A 370 5.99 -14.12 5.18
C TRP A 370 5.30 -15.39 4.69
N GLY A 371 3.99 -15.32 4.52
CA GLY A 371 3.21 -16.39 3.90
C GLY A 371 3.25 -16.29 2.37
N GLU A 372 3.27 -17.43 1.70
CA GLU A 372 3.07 -17.55 0.25
C GLU A 372 1.92 -18.48 -0.07
N ARG A 373 1.22 -18.19 -1.18
CA ARG A 373 0.17 -19.04 -1.74
C ARG A 373 0.67 -19.70 -3.02
N GLY A 374 0.32 -20.96 -3.23
CA GLY A 374 0.77 -21.75 -4.37
C GLY A 374 -0.35 -22.57 -5.02
N PRO A 375 0.01 -23.46 -5.97
CA PRO A 375 -0.94 -24.28 -6.70
C PRO A 375 -1.89 -25.08 -5.80
N GLY A 376 -3.16 -25.20 -6.20
CA GLY A 376 -4.16 -25.91 -5.42
C GLY A 376 -4.48 -25.27 -4.07
N ASN A 377 -4.29 -23.94 -3.94
CA ASN A 377 -4.48 -23.18 -2.71
C ASN A 377 -3.54 -23.62 -1.56
N SER A 378 -2.37 -24.19 -1.91
CA SER A 378 -1.34 -24.53 -0.93
C SER A 378 -0.75 -23.28 -0.30
N THR A 379 -0.30 -23.37 0.95
CA THR A 379 0.32 -22.25 1.67
C THR A 379 1.63 -22.67 2.32
N ARG A 380 2.60 -21.75 2.40
CA ARG A 380 3.90 -21.98 3.06
C ARG A 380 4.41 -20.71 3.73
N LEU A 381 5.18 -20.90 4.80
CA LEU A 381 6.04 -19.88 5.37
C LEU A 381 7.35 -19.79 4.59
N VAL A 382 7.77 -18.58 4.25
CA VAL A 382 9.16 -18.31 3.93
C VAL A 382 9.83 -17.65 5.13
N VAL A 383 11.04 -18.13 5.43
CA VAL A 383 11.90 -17.60 6.49
C VAL A 383 13.17 -17.10 5.85
N ALA A 384 13.36 -15.78 5.79
CA ALA A 384 14.60 -15.16 5.34
C ALA A 384 15.50 -14.87 6.54
N ARG A 385 16.70 -15.45 6.56
CA ARG A 385 17.72 -15.18 7.59
C ARG A 385 18.84 -14.36 7.00
N PHE A 386 19.26 -13.33 7.74
CA PHE A 386 20.27 -12.36 7.32
C PHE A 386 21.54 -12.52 8.17
N PRO A 387 22.45 -13.46 7.85
CA PRO A 387 23.58 -13.84 8.71
C PRO A 387 24.59 -12.72 8.95
N THR A 388 24.56 -11.65 8.16
CA THR A 388 25.46 -10.50 8.28
C THR A 388 24.84 -9.33 9.04
N LEU A 389 23.54 -9.38 9.36
CA LEU A 389 22.91 -8.36 10.21
C LEU A 389 23.20 -8.69 11.68
N PRO A 390 23.65 -7.71 12.48
CA PRO A 390 23.85 -7.91 13.91
C PRO A 390 22.49 -8.06 14.61
N ALA A 391 22.39 -9.01 15.53
CA ALA A 391 21.23 -9.12 16.40
C ALA A 391 21.15 -7.91 17.35
N ILE A 392 19.95 -7.37 17.51
CA ILE A 392 19.65 -6.35 18.53
C ILE A 392 19.30 -7.04 19.85
N ASP A 393 19.91 -6.59 20.93
CA ASP A 393 19.76 -7.09 22.31
C ASP A 393 19.67 -5.90 23.29
N PRO A 394 18.56 -5.75 24.06
CA PRO A 394 17.36 -6.60 24.05
C PRO A 394 16.58 -6.49 22.72
N PRO A 395 15.81 -7.52 22.33
CA PRO A 395 14.94 -7.46 21.16
C PRO A 395 14.04 -6.23 21.17
N TYR A 396 13.78 -5.69 19.98
CA TYR A 396 13.05 -4.45 19.79
C TYR A 396 11.65 -4.50 20.42
N CYS A 397 11.37 -3.48 21.24
CA CYS A 397 10.14 -3.31 21.99
C CYS A 397 9.71 -4.50 22.86
N GLU A 398 10.61 -5.41 23.26
CA GLU A 398 10.25 -6.54 24.14
C GLU A 398 9.63 -6.06 25.47
N ASN A 399 10.09 -4.94 26.00
CA ASN A 399 9.53 -4.29 27.19
C ASN A 399 9.17 -2.84 26.85
N PRO A 400 8.04 -2.60 26.16
CA PRO A 400 7.76 -1.31 25.57
C PRO A 400 7.63 -0.21 26.63
N GLU A 401 7.09 -0.53 27.81
CA GLU A 401 6.99 0.40 28.96
C GLU A 401 8.34 0.95 29.43
N GLN A 402 9.44 0.23 29.16
CA GLN A 402 10.79 0.59 29.55
C GLN A 402 11.61 1.18 28.40
N ASP A 403 11.14 1.06 27.15
CA ASP A 403 11.78 1.59 25.95
C ASP A 403 11.04 2.82 25.45
N SER A 404 11.63 4.00 25.66
CA SER A 404 11.06 5.27 25.21
C SER A 404 10.93 5.37 23.69
N LEU A 405 11.70 4.58 22.92
CA LEU A 405 11.54 4.52 21.46
C LEU A 405 10.29 3.74 21.06
N CYS A 406 9.69 2.94 21.95
CA CYS A 406 8.48 2.18 21.67
C CYS A 406 7.20 2.91 22.07
N GLN A 407 7.33 3.97 22.87
CA GLN A 407 6.21 4.79 23.34
C GLN A 407 5.61 5.59 22.20
N THR A 408 4.33 5.34 21.90
CA THR A 408 3.70 5.89 20.72
C THR A 408 3.28 7.33 20.95
N ALA A 409 3.72 8.22 20.07
CA ALA A 409 3.39 9.63 20.17
C ALA A 409 1.94 9.88 19.77
N THR A 410 1.18 10.54 20.64
CA THR A 410 -0.16 11.06 20.27
C THR A 410 0.00 12.24 19.31
N PRO A 411 -0.54 12.18 18.08
CA PRO A 411 -0.34 13.18 17.04
C PRO A 411 -1.21 14.42 17.30
N THR A 412 -0.77 15.31 18.19
CA THR A 412 -1.57 16.49 18.59
C THR A 412 -1.81 17.50 17.45
N TRP A 413 -1.02 17.45 16.38
CA TRP A 413 -1.23 18.22 15.15
C TRP A 413 -2.41 17.71 14.32
N ALA A 414 -2.78 16.43 14.49
CA ALA A 414 -3.86 15.81 13.73
C ALA A 414 -5.22 16.15 14.37
N PRO A 415 -6.21 16.60 13.57
CA PRO A 415 -7.54 16.91 14.08
C PRO A 415 -8.24 15.63 14.55
N LEU A 416 -9.15 15.78 15.52
CA LEU A 416 -10.06 14.71 15.90
C LEU A 416 -11.01 14.40 14.74
N LEU A 417 -11.40 13.13 14.61
CA LEU A 417 -12.31 12.67 13.56
C LEU A 417 -13.67 13.38 13.63
N GLU A 418 -14.17 13.67 14.84
CA GLU A 418 -15.45 14.36 15.04
C GLU A 418 -15.46 15.79 14.48
N ASP A 419 -14.28 16.43 14.44
CA ASP A 419 -14.08 17.76 13.84
C ASP A 419 -13.77 17.67 12.33
N TYR A 420 -13.63 16.46 11.78
CA TYR A 420 -13.23 16.23 10.39
C TYR A 420 -14.44 15.88 9.49
N HIS A 421 -15.17 16.92 9.11
CA HIS A 421 -16.41 16.83 8.33
C HIS A 421 -16.22 16.34 6.89
N LEU A 422 -17.28 15.75 6.33
CA LEU A 422 -17.32 15.29 4.94
C LEU A 422 -17.17 16.44 3.93
N LEU A 423 -16.42 16.20 2.85
CA LEU A 423 -16.55 16.95 1.62
C LEU A 423 -17.96 16.80 1.05
N GLN A 424 -18.42 17.84 0.37
CA GLN A 424 -19.74 17.88 -0.25
C GLN A 424 -19.62 17.58 -1.73
N ASP A 425 -20.65 16.98 -2.31
CA ASP A 425 -20.76 16.86 -3.76
C ASP A 425 -20.73 18.25 -4.38
N SER A 426 -19.73 18.52 -5.22
CA SER A 426 -19.49 19.87 -5.73
C SER A 426 -18.53 19.89 -6.91
N VAL A 427 -18.31 21.10 -7.40
CA VAL A 427 -17.25 21.42 -8.35
C VAL A 427 -16.15 22.16 -7.59
N TYR A 428 -14.96 21.58 -7.58
CA TYR A 428 -13.76 22.11 -6.95
C TYR A 428 -12.81 22.66 -8.01
N ILE A 429 -12.22 23.82 -7.72
CA ILE A 429 -11.15 24.38 -8.53
C ILE A 429 -9.85 24.16 -7.76
N ILE A 430 -8.94 23.40 -8.36
CA ILE A 430 -7.64 23.08 -7.77
C ILE A 430 -6.57 23.79 -8.58
N GLU A 431 -5.87 24.71 -7.91
CA GLU A 431 -4.79 25.48 -8.53
C GLU A 431 -3.48 24.68 -8.49
N SER A 432 -2.68 24.83 -9.55
CA SER A 432 -1.31 24.30 -9.57
C SER A 432 -0.45 25.01 -8.53
N ALA A 433 0.38 24.25 -7.82
CA ALA A 433 1.37 24.82 -6.90
C ALA A 433 2.51 25.55 -7.65
N ALA A 434 2.77 25.21 -8.91
CA ALA A 434 3.77 25.89 -9.72
C ALA A 434 3.28 27.28 -10.15
N ALA A 435 4.13 28.29 -9.98
CA ALA A 435 3.82 29.67 -10.37
C ALA A 435 3.51 29.77 -11.87
N GLY A 436 2.32 30.27 -12.22
CA GLY A 436 1.84 30.33 -13.60
C GLY A 436 1.41 28.98 -14.20
N GLY A 437 1.44 27.90 -13.40
CA GLY A 437 0.74 26.68 -13.74
C GLY A 437 -0.76 26.90 -13.70
N GLY A 438 -1.48 26.26 -14.59
CA GLY A 438 -2.93 26.41 -14.70
C GLY A 438 -3.68 25.66 -13.60
N ARG A 439 -4.89 25.19 -13.91
CA ARG A 439 -5.82 24.65 -12.90
C ARG A 439 -6.52 23.39 -13.37
N ALA A 440 -7.05 22.64 -12.41
CA ALA A 440 -7.94 21.52 -12.64
C ALA A 440 -9.34 21.85 -12.08
N LEU A 441 -10.37 21.54 -12.86
CA LEU A 441 -11.77 21.61 -12.44
C LEU A 441 -12.26 20.20 -12.15
N LEU A 442 -12.56 19.91 -10.88
CA LEU A 442 -12.97 18.59 -10.43
C LEU A 442 -14.45 18.60 -10.09
N THR A 443 -15.24 17.82 -10.81
CA THR A 443 -16.64 17.55 -10.45
C THR A 443 -16.67 16.22 -9.74
N THR A 444 -17.09 16.18 -8.47
CA THR A 444 -17.19 14.93 -7.72
C THR A 444 -18.55 14.76 -7.06
N SER A 445 -19.02 13.52 -7.02
CA SER A 445 -20.17 13.08 -6.21
C SER A 445 -19.74 12.08 -5.13
N GLY A 446 -18.49 12.24 -4.65
CA GLY A 446 -17.84 11.34 -3.72
C GLY A 446 -17.16 10.14 -4.39
N VAL A 447 -16.53 9.34 -3.56
CA VAL A 447 -15.77 8.12 -3.87
C VAL A 447 -16.62 7.09 -4.63
N HIS A 448 -17.92 7.00 -4.32
CA HIS A 448 -18.88 6.12 -5.01
C HIS A 448 -19.92 6.90 -5.81
N GLY A 449 -19.61 8.15 -6.13
CA GLY A 449 -20.46 9.01 -6.93
C GLY A 449 -20.74 8.43 -8.32
N LEU A 450 -21.94 8.70 -8.85
CA LEU A 450 -22.31 8.26 -10.20
C LEU A 450 -21.41 8.87 -11.28
N LEU A 451 -20.84 10.04 -11.01
CA LEU A 451 -19.97 10.78 -11.92
C LEU A 451 -18.86 11.47 -11.13
N ASN A 452 -17.62 11.24 -11.58
CA ASN A 452 -16.46 12.05 -11.23
C ASN A 452 -15.75 12.48 -12.51
N GLU A 453 -15.38 13.75 -12.62
CA GLU A 453 -14.73 14.32 -13.80
C GLU A 453 -13.63 15.29 -13.38
N VAL A 454 -12.54 15.32 -14.14
CA VAL A 454 -11.48 16.31 -14.01
C VAL A 454 -11.24 16.94 -15.37
N THR A 455 -11.29 18.26 -15.45
CA THR A 455 -10.84 19.01 -16.63
C THR A 455 -9.56 19.77 -16.30
N TYR A 456 -8.48 19.47 -17.01
CA TYR A 456 -7.19 20.16 -16.87
C TYR A 456 -7.06 21.30 -17.88
N ASP A 457 -6.78 22.50 -17.39
CA ASP A 457 -6.41 23.67 -18.19
C ASP A 457 -4.95 24.05 -17.88
N ASN A 458 -4.02 23.41 -18.59
CA ASN A 458 -2.57 23.56 -18.41
C ASN A 458 -2.12 23.42 -16.94
N PHE A 459 -2.72 22.48 -16.22
CA PHE A 459 -2.37 22.20 -14.83
C PHE A 459 -0.93 21.68 -14.76
N THR A 460 -0.10 22.25 -13.89
CA THR A 460 1.31 21.84 -13.75
C THR A 460 1.49 21.00 -12.49
N THR A 461 2.04 19.80 -12.66
CA THR A 461 2.35 18.87 -11.55
C THR A 461 3.60 19.34 -10.78
N GLU A 462 3.86 18.72 -9.63
CA GLU A 462 5.09 19.00 -8.86
C GLU A 462 6.37 18.67 -9.63
N SER A 463 6.32 17.69 -10.55
CA SER A 463 7.44 17.32 -11.42
C SER A 463 7.63 18.25 -12.63
N GLY A 464 6.71 19.20 -12.82
CA GLY A 464 6.72 20.16 -13.94
C GLY A 464 6.05 19.66 -15.22
N VAL A 465 5.29 18.56 -15.17
CA VAL A 465 4.46 18.13 -16.31
C VAL A 465 3.24 19.04 -16.39
N ILE A 466 2.99 19.57 -17.57
CA ILE A 466 1.84 20.42 -17.88
C ILE A 466 0.79 19.55 -18.58
N ILE A 467 -0.37 19.43 -17.95
CA ILE A 467 -1.47 18.57 -18.35
C ILE A 467 -2.60 19.43 -18.94
N LYS A 468 -3.10 19.01 -20.10
CA LYS A 468 -4.31 19.56 -20.70
C LYS A 468 -5.20 18.44 -21.22
N GLY A 469 -6.46 18.43 -20.84
CA GLY A 469 -7.39 17.37 -21.25
C GLY A 469 -8.39 17.05 -20.16
N GLN A 470 -8.88 15.82 -20.15
CA GLN A 470 -9.95 15.41 -19.25
C GLN A 470 -9.77 13.98 -18.73
N GLU A 471 -10.25 13.75 -17.52
CA GLU A 471 -10.50 12.44 -16.94
C GLU A 471 -11.98 12.33 -16.57
N THR A 472 -12.56 11.15 -16.77
CA THR A 472 -13.94 10.89 -16.41
C THR A 472 -14.07 9.51 -15.82
N GLN A 473 -14.95 9.38 -14.85
CA GLN A 473 -15.33 8.13 -14.25
C GLN A 473 -16.85 8.13 -14.02
N THR A 474 -17.49 7.03 -14.40
CA THR A 474 -18.91 6.80 -14.19
C THR A 474 -19.14 5.44 -13.55
N ILE A 475 -20.00 5.40 -12.55
CA ILE A 475 -20.45 4.16 -11.90
C ILE A 475 -21.89 3.89 -12.34
N ASP A 476 -22.14 2.71 -12.91
CA ASP A 476 -23.48 2.21 -13.21
C ASP A 476 -23.87 1.14 -12.20
N ILE A 477 -24.74 1.53 -11.26
CA ILE A 477 -25.25 0.69 -10.19
C ILE A 477 -26.10 -0.47 -10.75
N THR A 478 -26.81 -0.26 -11.86
CA THR A 478 -27.73 -1.26 -12.44
C THR A 478 -26.95 -2.41 -13.08
N SER A 479 -25.91 -2.08 -13.84
CA SER A 479 -25.04 -3.08 -14.45
C SER A 479 -23.88 -3.51 -13.53
N ARG A 480 -23.80 -2.96 -12.32
CA ARG A 480 -22.67 -3.12 -11.37
C ARG A 480 -21.34 -2.97 -12.09
N SER A 481 -21.24 -1.91 -12.89
CA SER A 481 -20.07 -1.64 -13.70
C SER A 481 -19.51 -0.26 -13.42
N VAL A 482 -18.22 -0.15 -13.64
CA VAL A 482 -17.51 1.12 -13.56
C VAL A 482 -16.82 1.34 -14.88
N LYS A 483 -16.86 2.57 -15.38
CA LYS A 483 -16.11 2.99 -16.56
C LYS A 483 -15.29 4.18 -16.20
N ALA A 484 -14.03 4.18 -16.61
CA ALA A 484 -13.17 5.33 -16.49
C ALA A 484 -12.41 5.57 -17.78
N SER A 485 -12.17 6.83 -18.10
CA SER A 485 -11.46 7.25 -19.29
C SER A 485 -10.62 8.47 -19.06
N VAL A 486 -9.49 8.53 -19.74
CA VAL A 486 -8.61 9.70 -19.77
C VAL A 486 -8.27 10.05 -21.20
N ASN A 487 -8.14 11.33 -21.46
CA ASN A 487 -7.59 11.88 -22.68
C ASN A 487 -6.84 13.17 -22.35
N VAL A 488 -5.52 13.10 -22.31
CA VAL A 488 -4.65 14.20 -21.91
C VAL A 488 -3.50 14.39 -22.89
N ARG A 489 -3.07 15.64 -23.00
CA ARG A 489 -1.79 16.04 -23.59
C ARG A 489 -0.85 16.46 -22.48
N LEU A 490 0.39 15.99 -22.60
CA LEU A 490 1.48 16.25 -21.66
C LEU A 490 2.53 17.13 -22.35
N SER A 491 2.99 18.15 -21.65
CA SER A 491 4.10 19.02 -22.07
C SER A 491 4.93 19.48 -20.87
N GLY A 492 5.98 20.27 -21.07
CA GLY A 492 6.86 20.71 -19.98
C GLY A 492 8.01 19.74 -19.73
N SER A 493 8.16 19.23 -18.50
CA SER A 493 9.24 18.29 -18.15
C SER A 493 9.09 16.92 -18.83
N SER A 494 7.87 16.56 -19.25
CA SER A 494 7.58 15.40 -20.10
C SER A 494 6.64 15.80 -21.23
N ASN A 495 6.81 15.20 -22.41
CA ASN A 495 5.98 15.49 -23.58
C ASN A 495 5.30 14.22 -24.06
N GLY A 496 4.03 14.32 -24.47
CA GLY A 496 3.28 13.13 -24.84
C GLY A 496 1.78 13.30 -24.93
N GLU A 497 1.11 12.18 -25.14
CA GLU A 497 -0.35 12.06 -25.03
C GLU A 497 -0.66 10.79 -24.23
N GLY A 498 -1.72 10.86 -23.42
CA GLY A 498 -2.18 9.78 -22.56
C GLY A 498 -3.66 9.54 -22.78
N SER A 499 -4.05 8.29 -22.98
CA SER A 499 -5.46 7.92 -23.09
C SER A 499 -5.73 6.55 -22.48
N TYR A 500 -6.84 6.41 -21.77
CA TYR A 500 -7.35 5.08 -21.44
C TYR A 500 -8.86 5.04 -21.46
N SER A 501 -9.39 3.84 -21.60
CA SER A 501 -10.80 3.51 -21.41
C SER A 501 -10.84 2.13 -20.77
N ILE A 502 -11.14 2.10 -19.47
CA ILE A 502 -11.22 0.88 -18.67
C ILE A 502 -12.65 0.73 -18.21
N SER A 503 -13.16 -0.49 -18.29
CA SER A 503 -14.44 -0.89 -17.72
C SER A 503 -14.25 -2.10 -16.84
N ALA A 504 -14.95 -2.15 -15.72
CA ALA A 504 -14.98 -3.33 -14.86
C ALA A 504 -16.43 -3.74 -14.65
N LYS A 505 -16.69 -5.04 -14.69
CA LYS A 505 -18.02 -5.62 -14.49
C LYS A 505 -17.92 -6.90 -13.67
N LYS A 506 -18.75 -7.02 -12.65
CA LYS A 506 -18.86 -8.27 -11.88
C LYS A 506 -19.42 -9.39 -12.77
N GLN A 507 -18.69 -10.50 -12.88
CA GLN A 507 -19.20 -11.71 -13.54
C GLN A 507 -20.10 -12.49 -12.57
N SER A 508 -21.16 -13.11 -13.10
CA SER A 508 -22.14 -13.86 -12.29
C SER A 508 -21.56 -15.13 -11.64
N THR A 509 -20.42 -15.62 -12.13
CA THR A 509 -19.80 -16.88 -11.73
C THR A 509 -18.49 -16.72 -10.94
N SER A 510 -18.04 -15.48 -10.70
CA SER A 510 -16.76 -15.18 -10.05
C SER A 510 -16.95 -14.20 -8.89
N SER A 511 -16.17 -14.37 -7.81
CA SER A 511 -16.07 -13.39 -6.72
C SER A 511 -15.28 -12.15 -7.12
N SER A 512 -14.50 -12.20 -8.20
CA SER A 512 -13.70 -11.09 -8.71
C SER A 512 -14.33 -10.47 -9.96
N PRO A 513 -14.34 -9.14 -10.10
CA PRO A 513 -14.82 -8.48 -11.30
C PRO A 513 -13.92 -8.80 -12.50
N ALA A 514 -14.52 -8.97 -13.68
CA ALA A 514 -13.76 -8.97 -14.92
C ALA A 514 -13.52 -7.52 -15.35
N ILE A 515 -12.26 -7.22 -15.66
CA ILE A 515 -11.87 -5.93 -16.21
C ILE A 515 -11.69 -6.06 -17.71
N CYS A 516 -12.26 -5.13 -18.46
CA CYS A 516 -12.20 -5.03 -19.90
C CYS A 516 -11.76 -3.60 -20.23
N GLY A 517 -10.67 -3.40 -20.94
CA GLY A 517 -10.22 -2.04 -21.22
C GLY A 517 -8.96 -1.96 -22.05
N ILE A 518 -8.63 -0.74 -22.45
CA ILE A 518 -7.41 -0.38 -23.16
C ILE A 518 -6.87 0.90 -22.54
N ALA A 519 -5.58 0.91 -22.18
CA ALA A 519 -4.83 2.08 -21.76
C ALA A 519 -3.61 2.24 -22.66
N ASN A 520 -3.44 3.41 -23.24
CA ASN A 520 -2.36 3.77 -24.12
C ASN A 520 -1.75 5.09 -23.64
N SER A 521 -0.47 5.10 -23.31
CA SER A 521 0.27 6.34 -23.07
C SER A 521 1.49 6.41 -23.96
N THR A 522 1.77 7.59 -24.50
CA THR A 522 3.00 7.90 -25.21
C THR A 522 3.67 9.03 -24.46
N VAL A 523 4.65 8.70 -23.62
CA VAL A 523 5.31 9.66 -22.73
C VAL A 523 6.81 9.68 -23.02
N GLY A 524 7.38 10.85 -23.29
CA GLY A 524 8.79 11.00 -23.64
C GLY A 524 9.18 10.23 -24.91
N GLY A 525 8.23 10.04 -25.84
CA GLY A 525 8.42 9.24 -27.06
C GLY A 525 8.35 7.72 -26.84
N THR A 526 8.12 7.25 -25.60
CA THR A 526 7.92 5.83 -25.29
C THR A 526 6.44 5.50 -25.33
N ILE A 527 6.06 4.60 -26.23
CA ILE A 527 4.70 4.06 -26.31
C ILE A 527 4.55 2.93 -25.29
N ARG A 528 3.55 3.04 -24.41
CA ARG A 528 3.15 2.07 -23.42
C ARG A 528 1.69 1.72 -23.66
N ILE A 529 1.41 0.44 -23.83
CA ILE A 529 0.08 -0.05 -24.18
C ILE A 529 -0.24 -1.16 -23.21
N THR A 530 -1.41 -1.07 -22.61
CA THR A 530 -2.05 -2.18 -21.95
C THR A 530 -2.89 -2.95 -22.98
N HIS A 531 -2.89 -4.28 -22.89
CA HIS A 531 -3.53 -5.14 -23.89
C HIS A 531 -4.98 -4.75 -24.24
N GLN A 532 -5.36 -5.02 -25.49
CA GLN A 532 -6.75 -4.99 -25.92
C GLN A 532 -7.42 -6.34 -25.65
N GLY A 533 -8.27 -6.41 -24.63
CA GLY A 533 -9.10 -7.58 -24.34
C GLY A 533 -9.62 -7.66 -22.90
N GLU A 534 -10.14 -8.83 -22.53
CA GLU A 534 -10.43 -9.19 -21.14
C GLU A 534 -9.09 -9.22 -20.40
N TRP A 535 -9.02 -8.48 -19.30
CA TRP A 535 -7.87 -8.44 -18.41
C TRP A 535 -7.65 -9.84 -17.85
N ASN A 536 -6.51 -10.46 -18.18
CA ASN A 536 -6.13 -11.74 -17.60
C ASN A 536 -5.29 -11.49 -16.34
N PRO A 537 -5.80 -11.81 -15.15
CA PRO A 537 -5.07 -11.62 -13.91
C PRO A 537 -3.67 -12.22 -13.95
N ALA A 538 -3.51 -13.40 -14.55
CA ALA A 538 -2.27 -14.15 -14.57
C ALA A 538 -1.08 -13.46 -15.25
N CYS A 539 -1.33 -12.47 -16.09
CA CYS A 539 -0.31 -11.85 -16.94
C CYS A 539 -0.23 -10.33 -16.78
N GLY A 540 -1.08 -9.74 -15.95
CA GLY A 540 -1.32 -8.30 -15.99
C GLY A 540 -1.59 -7.84 -17.43
N PHE A 541 -0.87 -6.81 -17.87
CA PHE A 541 -0.94 -6.30 -19.23
C PHE A 541 0.09 -6.94 -20.18
N VAL A 542 0.38 -8.24 -20.02
CA VAL A 542 1.31 -9.03 -20.89
C VAL A 542 0.62 -10.19 -21.65
N MET A 543 1.21 -10.56 -22.80
CA MET A 543 0.60 -11.39 -23.85
C MET A 543 0.19 -12.79 -23.33
N PRO A 544 -1.02 -13.29 -23.64
CA PRO A 544 -1.46 -14.63 -23.24
C PRO A 544 -0.56 -15.79 -23.73
N GLY A 545 0.19 -15.58 -24.82
CA GLY A 545 1.14 -16.57 -25.36
C GLY A 545 2.53 -16.53 -24.72
N ALA A 546 2.84 -15.52 -23.90
CA ALA A 546 4.11 -15.37 -23.18
C ALA A 546 4.06 -15.89 -21.74
N CYS A 547 2.87 -16.26 -21.24
CA CYS A 547 2.67 -16.85 -19.91
C CYS A 547 2.33 -18.37 -19.92
N PRO A 548 3.01 -19.26 -20.65
CA PRO A 548 2.78 -20.69 -20.41
C PRO A 548 3.55 -21.13 -19.15
N ASN A 549 2.81 -21.64 -18.16
CA ASN A 549 3.34 -22.47 -17.06
C ASN A 549 4.27 -21.81 -16.02
N GLY A 550 4.04 -20.54 -15.66
CA GLY A 550 4.82 -19.90 -14.58
C GLY A 550 6.31 -19.77 -14.90
N ALA A 551 6.67 -19.76 -16.19
CA ALA A 551 7.99 -19.37 -16.64
C ALA A 551 8.04 -17.84 -16.75
N ASP A 552 9.14 -17.26 -16.25
CA ASP A 552 9.51 -15.84 -16.40
C ASP A 552 9.17 -15.34 -17.82
N ALA A 553 8.07 -14.61 -17.94
CA ALA A 553 7.87 -13.68 -19.04
C ALA A 553 8.72 -12.43 -18.74
N ASP A 554 10.03 -12.63 -18.53
CA ASP A 554 10.98 -11.56 -18.42
C ASP A 554 10.92 -10.77 -19.73
N ALA A 555 10.67 -9.47 -19.57
CA ALA A 555 10.90 -8.42 -20.54
C ALA A 555 10.19 -8.59 -21.90
N THR A 556 9.09 -7.85 -22.08
CA THR A 556 9.16 -6.91 -23.20
C THR A 556 10.40 -6.04 -22.96
N PRO A 557 11.38 -6.01 -23.88
CA PRO A 557 12.52 -5.12 -23.73
C PRO A 557 12.02 -3.71 -23.41
N ARG A 558 12.69 -2.99 -22.48
CA ARG A 558 12.36 -1.60 -22.15
C ARG A 558 12.06 -0.83 -23.45
N GLY A 559 10.81 -0.42 -23.64
CA GLY A 559 10.39 0.40 -24.77
C GLY A 559 9.79 -0.28 -26.00
N GLN A 560 9.46 -1.58 -25.99
CA GLN A 560 8.63 -2.18 -27.06
C GLN A 560 7.19 -2.39 -26.61
N GLY A 561 6.31 -1.46 -26.99
CA GLY A 561 4.85 -1.63 -26.92
C GLY A 561 4.38 -2.66 -27.94
N GLY A 562 3.88 -3.80 -27.48
CA GLY A 562 3.28 -4.84 -28.33
C GLY A 562 1.78 -4.63 -28.45
N ASN A 563 1.30 -4.29 -29.66
CA ASN A 563 -0.13 -4.27 -29.97
C ASN A 563 -0.59 -5.66 -30.43
N VAL A 564 -1.48 -6.29 -29.67
CA VAL A 564 -2.26 -7.45 -30.15
C VAL A 564 -3.70 -7.27 -29.71
N ALA A 565 -4.62 -7.30 -30.67
CA ALA A 565 -6.05 -7.35 -30.46
C ALA A 565 -6.49 -8.82 -30.34
N LEU A 566 -7.19 -9.18 -29.25
CA LEU A 566 -7.89 -10.45 -29.18
C LEU A 566 -9.31 -10.27 -29.72
N PRO A 567 -9.69 -10.95 -30.80
CA PRO A 567 -11.09 -10.98 -31.19
C PRO A 567 -11.86 -11.73 -30.10
N TRP A 568 -13.07 -11.26 -29.76
CA TRP A 568 -14.06 -11.88 -28.86
C TRP A 568 -13.99 -11.61 -27.35
N ALA A 569 -13.14 -10.71 -26.86
CA ALA A 569 -12.89 -10.63 -25.42
C ALA A 569 -13.89 -9.83 -24.55
N CYS A 570 -14.89 -9.15 -25.12
CA CYS A 570 -15.93 -8.48 -24.33
C CYS A 570 -17.23 -8.38 -25.18
N GLU A 571 -18.05 -9.43 -25.19
CA GLU A 571 -19.47 -9.37 -25.61
C GLU A 571 -20.38 -9.75 -24.43
#